data_AF-A0A641RIQ8-F1
#
_entry.id   AF-A0A641RIQ8-F1
#
_cell.length_a   1.000
_cell.length_b   1.000
_cell.length_c   1.000
_cell.angle_alpha   90.00
_cell.angle_beta   90.00
_cell.angle_gamma   90.00
#
_symmetry.space_group_name_H-M   'P 1'
#
loop_
_entity.id
_entity.type
_entity.pdbx_description
1 polymer ?
#
loop_
_entity_poly.entity_id
_entity_poly.type
_entity_poly.pdbx_seq_one_letter_code
_entity_poly.pdbx_strand_id
1 'polypeptide(L)'
;LSKSVKFELGWHYLNGEFGSDDDHLFNGILTQAAKDPDVIVVPAPSDTSMIGKLKAVRKAIPKALRENPNLRILMSIDDFDKYDDELTEREYKNTSETDINKKRYKGITIETLNSWPDGLIVATLCSMSADGNLFAGVNLQDDEEVIQIDKWMNSSELYFFKLLMKADTEIAFGEEFVVLDTRETPVFKVVERSISADPAALSFKAAGESKEVKVTASGDYSVVSIPAGFTAVGTDGSLTVTAGVNSSGKAVSGTLVLGLDADPEKKVEIALSQAAVDEEEGGE
;
A
#
# COMPACT_ATOMS: atom_id res chain seq x y z
N LEU A 1 15.61 9.14 12.12
CA LEU A 1 15.06 10.38 12.69
C LEU A 1 14.22 10.13 13.95
N SER A 2 13.22 9.25 13.89
CA SER A 2 12.28 8.94 14.99
C SER A 2 12.91 8.54 16.34
N LYS A 3 14.09 7.90 16.35
CA LYS A 3 14.83 7.59 17.59
C LYS A 3 15.67 8.74 18.15
N SER A 4 16.04 9.68 17.28
CA SER A 4 17.02 10.74 17.58
C SER A 4 16.33 12.05 17.99
N VAL A 5 15.16 12.31 17.40
CA VAL A 5 14.34 13.51 17.66
C VAL A 5 13.28 13.17 18.69
N LYS A 6 13.50 13.58 19.94
CA LYS A 6 12.62 13.29 21.09
C LYS A 6 11.57 14.37 21.37
N PHE A 7 11.55 15.43 20.56
CA PHE A 7 10.60 16.55 20.64
C PHE A 7 9.56 16.46 19.51
N GLU A 8 8.58 17.37 19.45
CA GLU A 8 7.39 17.35 18.56
C GLU A 8 7.66 16.90 17.11
N LEU A 9 8.77 17.29 16.50
CA LEU A 9 9.11 16.88 15.13
C LEU A 9 9.22 15.36 14.94
N GLY A 10 9.63 14.62 15.97
CA GLY A 10 9.68 13.16 15.94
C GLY A 10 8.29 12.54 15.88
N TRP A 11 7.30 13.19 16.51
CA TRP A 11 5.89 12.81 16.43
C TRP A 11 5.32 13.13 15.04
N HIS A 12 5.51 14.35 14.52
CA HIS A 12 5.03 14.72 13.17
C HIS A 12 5.65 13.85 12.08
N TYR A 13 6.93 13.47 12.22
CA TYR A 13 7.57 12.54 11.29
C TYR A 13 6.82 11.20 11.16
N LEU A 14 6.23 10.70 12.25
CA LEU A 14 5.52 9.42 12.24
C LEU A 14 4.02 9.60 11.95
N ASN A 15 3.36 10.49 12.70
CA ASN A 15 1.91 10.62 12.78
C ASN A 15 1.36 11.91 12.17
N GLY A 16 2.22 12.78 11.63
CA GLY A 16 1.80 14.09 11.16
C GLY A 16 0.68 14.01 10.12
N GLU A 17 -0.19 15.00 10.17
CA GLU A 17 -1.21 15.25 9.17
C GLU A 17 -1.01 16.67 8.65
N PHE A 18 -1.12 16.87 7.35
CA PHE A 18 -1.01 18.21 6.76
C PHE A 18 -2.33 18.97 6.88
N GLY A 19 -2.25 20.23 7.31
CA GLY A 19 -3.41 21.09 7.54
C GLY A 19 -3.03 22.56 7.55
N SER A 20 -3.90 23.39 8.11
CA SER A 20 -3.79 24.85 8.07
C SER A 20 -3.44 25.50 9.40
N ASP A 21 -3.18 24.70 10.44
CA ASP A 21 -2.85 25.18 11.78
C ASP A 21 -1.42 24.75 12.20
N ASP A 22 -1.01 25.17 13.39
CA ASP A 22 0.35 24.98 13.90
C ASP A 22 0.68 23.52 14.28
N ASP A 23 -0.33 22.65 14.42
CA ASP A 23 -0.17 21.24 14.79
C ASP A 23 -0.19 20.32 13.55
N HIS A 24 -0.63 20.82 12.39
CA HIS A 24 -0.77 20.06 11.16
C HIS A 24 0.26 20.47 10.09
N LEU A 25 1.54 20.26 10.42
CA LEU A 25 2.67 20.78 9.65
C LEU A 25 2.92 20.07 8.31
N PHE A 26 2.91 18.73 8.31
CA PHE A 26 3.14 17.88 7.12
C PHE A 26 2.62 16.46 7.38
N ASN A 27 2.42 15.70 6.30
CA ASN A 27 2.03 14.30 6.40
C ASN A 27 3.23 13.47 6.86
N GLY A 28 3.09 12.76 7.98
CA GLY A 28 4.07 11.81 8.48
C GLY A 28 4.04 10.49 7.72
N ILE A 29 5.00 9.62 8.05
CA ILE A 29 5.21 8.32 7.40
C ILE A 29 3.94 7.47 7.36
N LEU A 30 3.18 7.42 8.47
CA LEU A 30 1.97 6.59 8.53
C LEU A 30 0.85 7.14 7.64
N THR A 31 0.73 8.47 7.55
CA THR A 31 -0.24 9.16 6.70
C THR A 31 0.09 8.98 5.23
N GLN A 32 1.37 9.01 4.86
CA GLN A 32 1.82 8.76 3.49
C GLN A 32 1.64 7.30 3.10
N ALA A 33 2.08 6.37 3.96
CA ALA A 33 1.90 4.94 3.74
C ALA A 33 0.41 4.57 3.58
N ALA A 34 -0.50 5.19 4.34
CA ALA A 34 -1.93 4.90 4.23
C ALA A 34 -2.56 5.33 2.89
N LYS A 35 -1.90 6.21 2.12
CA LYS A 35 -2.36 6.62 0.79
C LYS A 35 -1.86 5.69 -0.33
N ASP A 36 -0.78 4.96 -0.07
CA ASP A 36 -0.18 4.06 -1.06
C ASP A 36 -1.03 2.77 -1.16
N PRO A 37 -1.64 2.49 -2.33
CA PRO A 37 -2.54 1.37 -2.49
C PRO A 37 -1.82 0.01 -2.53
N ASP A 38 -0.50 0.00 -2.67
CA ASP A 38 0.32 -1.21 -2.78
C ASP A 38 0.85 -1.67 -1.40
N VAL A 39 0.54 -0.91 -0.35
CA VAL A 39 0.77 -1.31 1.05
C VAL A 39 0.06 -2.62 1.37
N ILE A 40 0.82 -3.56 1.95
CA ILE A 40 0.31 -4.88 2.29
C ILE A 40 -0.39 -4.81 3.65
N VAL A 41 -1.72 -4.62 3.62
CA VAL A 41 -2.55 -4.59 4.83
C VAL A 41 -2.90 -6.01 5.27
N VAL A 42 -2.41 -6.39 6.45
CA VAL A 42 -2.64 -7.69 7.09
C VAL A 42 -3.98 -7.66 7.81
N PRO A 43 -4.90 -8.60 7.53
CA PRO A 43 -6.15 -8.68 8.26
C PRO A 43 -5.91 -9.01 9.73
N ALA A 44 -6.76 -8.47 10.61
CA ALA A 44 -6.70 -8.76 12.03
C ALA A 44 -6.82 -10.28 12.28
N PRO A 45 -5.83 -10.91 12.95
CA PRO A 45 -5.87 -12.34 13.22
C PRO A 45 -6.93 -12.67 14.27
N SER A 46 -7.47 -13.89 14.22
CA SER A 46 -8.36 -14.41 15.27
C SER A 46 -7.65 -14.60 16.62
N ASP A 47 -6.35 -14.91 16.57
CA ASP A 47 -5.47 -14.91 17.74
C ASP A 47 -5.01 -13.49 18.01
N THR A 48 -5.64 -12.86 19.00
CA THR A 48 -5.42 -11.45 19.36
C THR A 48 -4.17 -11.22 20.22
N SER A 49 -3.47 -12.29 20.62
CA SER A 49 -2.18 -12.19 21.31
C SER A 49 -1.14 -11.49 20.43
N MET A 50 -0.18 -10.82 21.05
CA MET A 50 0.95 -10.21 20.33
C MET A 50 1.71 -11.24 19.50
N ILE A 51 1.83 -12.48 19.99
CA ILE A 51 2.45 -13.57 19.25
C ILE A 51 1.63 -13.99 18.02
N GLY A 52 0.30 -13.99 18.14
CA GLY A 52 -0.64 -14.19 17.03
C GLY A 52 -0.52 -13.10 15.98
N LYS A 53 -0.50 -11.83 16.41
CA LYS A 53 -0.28 -10.66 15.57
C LYS A 53 1.05 -10.72 14.82
N LEU A 54 2.16 -10.99 15.51
CA LEU A 54 3.48 -11.11 14.89
C LEU A 54 3.58 -12.28 13.91
N LYS A 55 2.86 -13.38 14.18
CA LYS A 55 2.76 -14.51 13.26
C LYS A 55 2.02 -14.11 11.98
N ALA A 56 0.93 -13.35 12.10
CA ALA A 56 0.16 -12.86 10.96
C ALA A 56 1.00 -11.91 10.09
N VAL A 57 1.65 -10.91 10.71
CA VAL A 57 2.57 -9.98 10.02
C VAL A 57 3.66 -10.77 9.31
N ARG A 58 4.39 -11.65 10.01
CA ARG A 58 5.47 -12.46 9.40
C ARG A 58 5.00 -13.33 8.23
N LYS A 59 3.77 -13.84 8.28
CA LYS A 59 3.20 -14.65 7.19
C LYS A 59 2.99 -13.81 5.93
N ALA A 60 2.55 -12.57 6.10
CA ALA A 60 2.30 -11.62 5.02
C ALA A 60 3.57 -11.03 4.40
N ILE A 61 4.70 -11.02 5.12
CA ILE A 61 5.98 -10.52 4.57
C ILE A 61 6.35 -11.26 3.27
N PRO A 62 6.53 -10.52 2.15
CA PRO A 62 6.98 -11.07 0.87
C PRO A 62 8.25 -11.89 1.01
N LYS A 63 8.36 -13.00 0.27
CA LYS A 63 9.51 -13.91 0.37
C LYS A 63 10.85 -13.20 0.13
N ALA A 64 10.89 -12.25 -0.80
CA ALA A 64 12.08 -11.47 -1.14
C ALA A 64 12.64 -10.67 0.05
N LEU A 65 11.78 -10.23 0.98
CA LEU A 65 12.18 -9.39 2.11
C LEU A 65 12.60 -10.18 3.35
N ARG A 66 12.20 -11.45 3.46
CA ARG A 66 12.35 -12.24 4.71
C ARG A 66 13.79 -12.43 5.17
N GLU A 67 14.72 -12.47 4.23
CA GLU A 67 16.15 -12.65 4.51
C GLU A 67 16.91 -11.31 4.49
N ASN A 68 16.23 -10.20 4.22
CA ASN A 68 16.86 -8.89 4.19
C ASN A 68 17.33 -8.49 5.59
N PRO A 69 18.63 -8.18 5.79
CA PRO A 69 19.18 -7.82 7.10
C PRO A 69 18.64 -6.51 7.66
N ASN A 70 18.04 -5.65 6.83
CA ASN A 70 17.43 -4.37 7.23
C ASN A 70 15.94 -4.50 7.56
N LEU A 71 15.33 -5.67 7.37
CA LEU A 71 13.93 -5.89 7.75
C LEU A 71 13.76 -5.75 9.27
N ARG A 72 12.87 -4.84 9.69
CA ARG A 72 12.52 -4.61 11.09
C ARG A 72 11.02 -4.69 11.27
N ILE A 73 10.60 -5.06 12.48
CA ILE A 73 9.21 -4.92 12.92
C ILE A 73 9.14 -3.69 13.82
N LEU A 74 8.36 -2.69 13.42
CA LEU A 74 8.08 -1.47 14.15
C LEU A 74 6.78 -1.64 14.94
N MET A 75 6.80 -1.26 16.22
CA MET A 75 5.62 -1.24 17.09
C MET A 75 5.84 -0.21 18.22
N SER A 76 4.79 0.07 18.98
CA SER A 76 4.90 0.90 20.19
C SER A 76 5.68 0.20 21.30
N ILE A 77 6.03 0.94 22.34
CA ILE A 77 6.65 0.38 23.53
C ILE A 77 5.65 -0.53 24.25
N ASP A 78 4.41 -0.08 24.43
CA ASP A 78 3.36 -0.82 25.13
C ASP A 78 2.99 -2.14 24.44
N ASP A 79 3.00 -2.19 23.11
CA ASP A 79 2.79 -3.44 22.38
C ASP A 79 3.97 -4.40 22.51
N PHE A 80 5.19 -3.88 22.63
CA PHE A 80 6.34 -4.73 22.94
C PHE A 80 6.30 -5.25 24.37
N ASP A 81 5.89 -4.44 25.33
CA ASP A 81 5.78 -4.86 26.73
C ASP A 81 4.74 -5.99 26.88
N LYS A 82 3.59 -5.88 26.20
CA LYS A 82 2.61 -7.00 26.09
C LYS A 82 3.23 -8.27 25.49
N TYR A 83 4.05 -8.13 24.45
CA TYR A 83 4.75 -9.26 23.85
C TYR A 83 5.79 -9.88 24.81
N ASP A 84 6.48 -9.05 25.59
CA ASP A 84 7.46 -9.47 26.58
C ASP A 84 6.78 -10.25 27.72
N ASP A 85 5.67 -9.75 28.24
CA ASP A 85 4.84 -10.40 29.25
C ASP A 85 4.32 -11.76 28.75
N GLU A 86 3.75 -11.80 27.53
CA GLU A 86 3.29 -13.04 26.89
C GLU A 86 4.39 -14.09 26.69
N LEU A 87 5.65 -13.68 26.59
CA LEU A 87 6.79 -14.60 26.51
C LEU A 87 7.20 -15.11 27.89
N THR A 88 7.20 -14.24 28.89
CA THR A 88 7.57 -14.55 30.28
C THR A 88 6.57 -15.49 30.95
N GLU A 89 5.28 -15.38 30.62
CA GLU A 89 4.22 -16.25 31.16
C GLU A 89 4.25 -17.71 30.62
N ARG A 90 5.07 -18.01 29.61
CA ARG A 90 5.07 -19.34 28.97
C ARG A 90 5.91 -20.36 29.74
N GLU A 91 5.23 -21.37 30.29
CA GLU A 91 5.71 -22.44 31.20
C GLU A 91 7.07 -23.14 30.91
N TYR A 92 7.73 -22.93 29.78
CA TYR A 92 8.99 -23.61 29.41
C TYR A 92 10.02 -22.71 28.71
N LYS A 93 9.87 -21.37 28.76
CA LYS A 93 10.73 -20.42 28.05
C LYS A 93 11.15 -19.21 28.90
N ASN A 94 11.13 -19.35 30.22
CA ASN A 94 11.45 -18.25 31.11
C ASN A 94 12.92 -17.84 30.91
N THR A 95 13.13 -16.75 30.17
CA THR A 95 14.11 -15.74 30.58
C THR A 95 13.69 -15.30 31.98
N SER A 96 14.62 -14.95 32.88
CA SER A 96 14.27 -14.50 34.23
C SER A 96 13.12 -13.50 34.19
N GLU A 97 12.16 -13.55 35.13
CA GLU A 97 11.07 -12.58 35.26
C GLU A 97 11.58 -11.13 35.42
N THR A 98 12.87 -10.97 35.71
CA THR A 98 13.57 -9.70 35.85
C THR A 98 14.21 -9.20 34.56
N ASP A 99 14.34 -10.04 33.54
CA ASP A 99 15.13 -9.79 32.34
C ASP A 99 14.21 -9.63 31.12
N ILE A 100 14.37 -8.52 30.41
CA ILE A 100 13.61 -8.24 29.18
C ILE A 100 13.98 -9.26 28.10
N ASN A 101 12.99 -9.84 27.42
CA ASN A 101 13.23 -10.76 26.33
C ASN A 101 13.90 -10.05 25.14
N LYS A 102 14.59 -10.83 24.30
CA LYS A 102 15.23 -10.29 23.10
C LYS A 102 14.17 -9.62 22.22
N LYS A 103 14.41 -8.36 21.83
CA LYS A 103 13.63 -7.59 20.83
C LYS A 103 13.72 -8.19 19.43
N ARG A 104 13.21 -9.41 19.27
CA ARG A 104 13.29 -10.20 18.04
C ARG A 104 12.16 -11.21 17.98
N TYR A 105 11.57 -11.36 16.81
CA TYR A 105 10.61 -12.41 16.51
C TYR A 105 11.10 -13.25 15.32
N LYS A 106 11.37 -14.55 15.56
CA LYS A 106 11.75 -15.52 14.51
C LYS A 106 12.86 -15.03 13.55
N GLY A 107 13.86 -14.33 14.10
CA GLY A 107 14.99 -13.82 13.34
C GLY A 107 14.90 -12.32 12.98
N ILE A 108 13.70 -11.74 12.96
CA ILE A 108 13.48 -10.33 12.60
C ILE A 108 13.55 -9.47 13.85
N THR A 109 14.40 -8.44 13.85
CA THR A 109 14.54 -7.51 14.97
C THR A 109 13.29 -6.66 15.13
N ILE A 110 12.82 -6.52 16.37
CA ILE A 110 11.73 -5.61 16.74
C ILE A 110 12.36 -4.28 17.17
N GLU A 111 11.85 -3.18 16.64
CA GLU A 111 12.26 -1.82 16.96
C GLU A 111 11.07 -1.05 17.51
N THR A 112 11.14 -0.72 18.79
CA THR A 112 10.11 0.08 19.47
C THR A 112 10.38 1.55 19.28
N LEU A 113 9.35 2.32 18.94
CA LEU A 113 9.44 3.77 18.74
C LEU A 113 8.46 4.48 19.70
N ASN A 114 8.93 5.53 20.37
CA ASN A 114 8.17 6.19 21.45
C ASN A 114 6.86 6.83 20.99
N SER A 115 6.87 7.42 19.79
CA SER A 115 5.69 8.07 19.21
C SER A 115 4.94 7.16 18.24
N TRP A 116 5.19 5.85 18.26
CA TRP A 116 4.47 4.91 17.41
C TRP A 116 3.12 4.54 18.04
N PRO A 117 2.01 4.54 17.27
CA PRO A 117 0.70 4.21 17.82
C PRO A 117 0.61 2.78 18.35
N ASP A 118 -0.12 2.60 19.45
CA ASP A 118 -0.50 1.28 19.93
C ASP A 118 -1.45 0.59 18.96
N GLY A 119 -1.39 -0.74 18.91
CA GLY A 119 -2.21 -1.56 18.04
C GLY A 119 -1.78 -1.51 16.57
N LEU A 120 -0.67 -0.83 16.24
CA LEU A 120 -0.13 -0.72 14.88
C LEU A 120 1.24 -1.40 14.78
N ILE A 121 1.31 -2.51 14.04
CA ILE A 121 2.56 -3.24 13.80
C ILE A 121 2.92 -3.15 12.33
N VAL A 122 4.13 -2.68 12.03
CA VAL A 122 4.63 -2.59 10.65
C VAL A 122 5.89 -3.42 10.49
N ALA A 123 6.00 -4.19 9.41
CA ALA A 123 7.26 -4.78 8.98
C ALA A 123 7.72 -4.10 7.68
N THR A 124 8.89 -3.48 7.72
CA THR A 124 9.45 -2.73 6.59
C THR A 124 10.98 -2.69 6.65
N LEU A 125 11.63 -2.24 5.58
CA LEU A 125 13.07 -2.08 5.53
C LEU A 125 13.51 -0.79 6.21
N CYS A 126 14.39 -0.89 7.19
CA CYS A 126 14.94 0.26 7.91
C CYS A 126 16.45 0.36 7.68
N SER A 127 16.86 1.39 6.95
CA SER A 127 18.26 1.74 6.70
C SER A 127 18.44 3.25 6.79
N MET A 128 19.69 3.69 7.01
CA MET A 128 20.06 5.11 6.89
C MET A 128 20.41 5.50 5.44
N SER A 129 20.49 4.52 4.55
CA SER A 129 20.83 4.67 3.13
C SER A 129 19.58 4.45 2.25
N ALA A 130 19.75 4.55 0.94
CA ALA A 130 18.68 4.35 -0.04
C ALA A 130 18.02 2.95 0.02
N ASP A 131 18.64 1.98 0.68
CA ASP A 131 18.11 0.61 0.86
C ASP A 131 17.11 0.48 2.04
N GLY A 132 16.58 1.61 2.53
CA GLY A 132 15.50 1.67 3.51
C GLY A 132 14.18 2.02 2.82
N ASN A 133 13.07 1.95 3.57
CA ASN A 133 11.75 2.27 3.04
C ASN A 133 11.11 3.49 3.72
N LEU A 134 11.77 4.10 4.71
CA LEU A 134 11.24 5.27 5.44
C LEU A 134 12.12 6.48 5.16
N PHE A 135 11.58 7.49 4.47
CA PHE A 135 12.35 8.66 4.06
C PHE A 135 11.83 9.96 4.69
N ALA A 136 12.78 10.85 4.97
CA ALA A 136 12.52 12.23 5.32
C ALA A 136 13.29 13.08 4.31
N GLY A 137 12.58 13.78 3.44
CA GLY A 137 13.16 14.75 2.53
C GLY A 137 13.29 16.11 3.20
N VAL A 138 14.43 16.77 3.02
CA VAL A 138 14.59 18.21 3.24
C VAL A 138 15.03 18.83 1.93
N ASN A 139 14.52 20.01 1.61
CA ASN A 139 14.46 20.47 0.22
C ASN A 139 15.84 20.84 -0.40
N LEU A 140 16.75 21.57 0.27
CA LEU A 140 17.95 22.12 -0.42
C LEU A 140 19.20 22.33 0.47
N GLN A 141 20.37 22.39 -0.21
CA GLN A 141 21.71 22.70 0.32
C GLN A 141 21.89 24.17 0.78
N ASP A 142 21.04 25.10 0.34
CA ASP A 142 21.11 26.55 0.64
C ASP A 142 20.41 26.93 1.97
N ASP A 143 20.46 26.05 2.96
CA ASP A 143 19.96 26.32 4.31
C ASP A 143 20.85 27.33 5.09
N GLU A 144 21.90 27.88 4.48
CA GLU A 144 22.86 28.79 5.11
C GLU A 144 22.25 30.16 5.52
N GLU A 145 21.12 30.60 4.92
CA GLU A 145 20.38 31.82 5.32
C GLU A 145 19.10 31.53 6.13
N VAL A 146 18.84 30.26 6.47
CA VAL A 146 17.58 29.85 7.12
C VAL A 146 17.54 30.21 8.60
N ILE A 147 18.71 30.35 9.23
CA ILE A 147 18.84 30.78 10.62
C ILE A 147 19.00 32.30 10.66
N GLN A 148 17.96 33.00 11.10
CA GLN A 148 18.00 34.44 11.36
C GLN A 148 18.06 34.68 12.86
N ILE A 149 19.11 35.39 13.29
CA ILE A 149 19.29 35.82 14.67
C ILE A 149 19.40 37.34 14.68
N ASP A 150 18.44 38.01 15.30
CA ASP A 150 18.46 39.47 15.44
C ASP A 150 17.83 39.87 16.78
N LYS A 151 18.08 41.11 17.21
CA LYS A 151 17.46 41.67 18.40
C LYS A 151 15.97 41.83 18.19
N TRP A 152 15.18 41.41 19.18
CA TRP A 152 13.72 41.61 19.19
C TRP A 152 13.34 43.09 19.01
N MET A 153 14.17 44.01 19.53
CA MET A 153 14.11 45.45 19.28
C MET A 153 15.47 46.08 19.64
N ASN A 154 15.81 47.24 19.06
CA ASN A 154 17.15 47.85 19.18
C ASN A 154 17.67 48.02 20.62
N SER A 155 16.79 48.35 21.57
CA SER A 155 17.14 48.53 22.99
C SER A 155 16.97 47.27 23.84
N SER A 156 16.59 46.14 23.25
CA SER A 156 16.40 44.88 23.95
C SER A 156 17.71 44.08 24.02
N GLU A 157 17.81 43.30 25.09
CA GLU A 157 18.83 42.26 25.27
C GLU A 157 18.33 40.89 24.77
N LEU A 158 17.03 40.79 24.42
CA LEU A 158 16.43 39.59 23.84
C LEU A 158 16.72 39.52 22.35
N TYR A 159 17.21 38.35 21.92
CA TYR A 159 17.37 37.98 20.51
C TYR A 159 16.27 37.00 20.13
N PHE A 160 15.74 37.10 18.91
CA PHE A 160 14.92 36.06 18.33
C PHE A 160 15.78 35.14 17.46
N PHE A 161 15.41 33.87 17.44
CA PHE A 161 15.96 32.85 16.56
C PHE A 161 14.84 32.37 15.66
N LYS A 162 14.99 32.54 14.34
CA LYS A 162 14.04 32.04 13.35
C LYS A 162 14.74 31.01 12.48
N LEU A 163 14.11 29.85 12.33
CA LEU A 163 14.53 28.74 11.48
C LEU A 163 13.34 28.34 10.60
N LEU A 164 13.51 28.32 9.28
CA LEU A 164 12.47 27.95 8.32
C LEU A 164 12.87 26.68 7.55
N MET A 165 12.44 25.51 8.03
CA MET A 165 12.73 24.24 7.36
C MET A 165 11.55 23.78 6.50
N LYS A 166 11.84 23.18 5.36
CA LYS A 166 10.87 22.39 4.58
C LYS A 166 11.21 20.92 4.73
N ALA A 167 10.29 20.18 5.31
CA ALA A 167 10.38 18.74 5.47
C ALA A 167 9.20 18.07 4.79
N ASP A 168 9.44 16.91 4.20
CA ASP A 168 8.41 16.01 3.73
C ASP A 168 8.79 14.57 4.11
N THR A 169 7.81 13.69 4.15
CA THR A 169 8.04 12.27 4.39
C THR A 169 7.43 11.44 3.29
N GLU A 170 8.04 10.28 3.03
CA GLU A 170 7.57 9.38 1.99
C GLU A 170 8.02 7.95 2.31
N ILE A 171 7.28 6.96 1.79
CA ILE A 171 7.75 5.58 1.73
C ILE A 171 8.27 5.28 0.31
N ALA A 172 9.34 4.49 0.20
CA ALA A 172 9.87 4.18 -1.14
C ALA A 172 8.96 3.22 -1.91
N PHE A 173 8.47 2.17 -1.25
CA PHE A 173 7.68 1.12 -1.87
C PHE A 173 6.59 0.60 -0.92
N GLY A 174 5.33 0.71 -1.33
CA GLY A 174 4.17 0.13 -0.62
C GLY A 174 4.27 -1.39 -0.48
N GLU A 175 4.74 -2.10 -1.52
CA GLU A 175 4.92 -3.56 -1.49
C GLU A 175 5.92 -4.04 -0.43
N GLU A 176 6.79 -3.15 0.05
CA GLU A 176 7.74 -3.42 1.13
C GLU A 176 7.26 -2.97 2.51
N PHE A 177 6.03 -2.44 2.60
CA PHE A 177 5.41 -1.96 3.82
C PHE A 177 4.25 -2.87 4.21
N VAL A 178 4.51 -3.77 5.15
CA VAL A 178 3.50 -4.73 5.65
C VAL A 178 2.93 -4.22 6.96
N VAL A 179 1.63 -3.97 7.00
CA VAL A 179 0.99 -3.31 8.15
C VAL A 179 -0.15 -4.14 8.72
N LEU A 180 -0.16 -4.32 10.03
CA LEU A 180 -1.29 -4.81 10.80
C LEU A 180 -1.81 -3.67 11.67
N ASP A 181 -3.00 -3.19 11.35
CA ASP A 181 -3.67 -2.11 12.08
C ASP A 181 -4.85 -2.68 12.87
N THR A 182 -4.66 -2.79 14.18
CA THR A 182 -5.66 -3.32 15.14
C THR A 182 -6.22 -2.24 16.06
N ARG A 183 -6.05 -0.96 15.69
CA ARG A 183 -6.64 0.17 16.40
C ARG A 183 -8.17 0.13 16.29
N GLU A 184 -8.87 0.80 17.22
CA GLU A 184 -10.34 0.90 17.19
C GLU A 184 -10.85 1.52 15.89
N THR A 185 -10.10 2.50 15.35
CA THR A 185 -10.34 3.09 14.04
C THR A 185 -9.11 2.86 13.15
N PRO A 186 -9.06 1.75 12.39
CA PRO A 186 -7.94 1.47 11.49
C PRO A 186 -7.86 2.52 10.38
N VAL A 187 -6.66 3.03 10.15
CA VAL A 187 -6.35 3.96 9.05
C VAL A 187 -5.96 3.17 7.81
N PHE A 188 -5.21 2.08 7.99
CA PHE A 188 -4.83 1.19 6.90
C PHE A 188 -5.99 0.27 6.55
N LYS A 189 -6.52 0.42 5.34
CA LYS A 189 -7.63 -0.38 4.83
C LYS A 189 -7.15 -1.17 3.64
N VAL A 190 -7.55 -2.44 3.58
CA VAL A 190 -7.33 -3.26 2.39
C VAL A 190 -8.00 -2.54 1.23
N VAL A 191 -7.23 -2.16 0.21
CA VAL A 191 -7.80 -1.61 -1.01
C VAL A 191 -8.59 -2.73 -1.68
N GLU A 192 -9.91 -2.58 -1.75
CA GLU A 192 -10.75 -3.53 -2.48
C GLU A 192 -10.42 -3.43 -3.98
N ARG A 193 -9.55 -4.33 -4.44
CA ARG A 193 -9.23 -4.43 -5.86
C ARG A 193 -10.42 -5.07 -6.59
N SER A 194 -10.93 -4.37 -7.60
CA SER A 194 -12.09 -4.78 -8.38
C SER A 194 -11.90 -4.45 -9.85
N ILE A 195 -12.47 -5.30 -10.69
CA ILE A 195 -12.55 -5.10 -12.13
C ILE A 195 -13.94 -5.54 -12.59
N SER A 196 -14.59 -4.72 -13.41
CA SER A 196 -15.89 -5.01 -14.00
C SER A 196 -15.97 -4.50 -15.43
N ALA A 197 -16.88 -5.07 -16.20
CA ALA A 197 -17.08 -4.79 -17.61
C ALA A 197 -18.58 -4.65 -17.91
N ASP A 198 -18.95 -3.60 -18.64
CA ASP A 198 -20.31 -3.35 -19.10
C ASP A 198 -20.31 -2.97 -20.59
N PRO A 199 -20.94 -3.75 -21.48
CA PRO A 199 -21.69 -4.99 -21.19
C PRO A 199 -20.78 -6.20 -20.90
N ALA A 200 -21.26 -7.15 -20.09
CA ALA A 200 -20.58 -8.42 -19.79
C ALA A 200 -20.72 -9.47 -20.91
N ALA A 201 -21.46 -9.17 -21.98
CA ALA A 201 -21.60 -10.02 -23.15
C ALA A 201 -21.71 -9.19 -24.43
N LEU A 202 -21.05 -9.64 -25.49
CA LEU A 202 -21.08 -9.05 -26.82
C LEU A 202 -21.49 -10.09 -27.85
N SER A 203 -22.45 -9.73 -28.70
CA SER A 203 -22.83 -10.49 -29.88
C SER A 203 -22.35 -9.77 -31.14
N PHE A 204 -21.76 -10.48 -32.10
CA PHE A 204 -21.17 -9.93 -33.32
C PHE A 204 -21.84 -10.50 -34.58
N LYS A 205 -21.96 -9.65 -35.61
CA LYS A 205 -22.31 -10.03 -36.98
C LYS A 205 -21.25 -10.96 -37.62
N ALA A 206 -21.69 -11.83 -38.52
CA ALA A 206 -20.82 -12.71 -39.31
C ALA A 206 -19.90 -11.91 -40.26
N ALA A 207 -20.35 -10.76 -40.80
CA ALA A 207 -19.50 -9.84 -41.58
C ALA A 207 -18.36 -9.19 -40.77
N GLY A 208 -18.36 -9.34 -39.44
CA GLY A 208 -17.41 -8.69 -38.54
C GLY A 208 -17.85 -7.28 -38.16
N GLU A 209 -17.57 -6.90 -36.92
CA GLU A 209 -17.84 -5.57 -36.38
C GLU A 209 -16.94 -5.31 -35.16
N SER A 210 -16.90 -4.04 -34.74
CA SER A 210 -16.24 -3.65 -33.48
C SER A 210 -17.26 -3.13 -32.49
N LYS A 211 -17.12 -3.51 -31.23
CA LYS A 211 -17.96 -3.05 -30.12
C LYS A 211 -17.11 -2.60 -28.97
N GLU A 212 -17.60 -1.60 -28.25
CA GLU A 212 -16.94 -1.09 -27.05
C GLU A 212 -17.52 -1.74 -25.79
N VAL A 213 -16.64 -1.92 -24.81
CA VAL A 213 -16.97 -2.33 -23.45
C VAL A 213 -16.37 -1.30 -22.51
N LYS A 214 -17.18 -0.78 -21.59
CA LYS A 214 -16.68 0.06 -20.51
C LYS A 214 -16.06 -0.82 -19.45
N VAL A 215 -14.78 -0.61 -19.15
CA VAL A 215 -14.07 -1.35 -18.09
C VAL A 215 -13.88 -0.42 -16.91
N THR A 216 -14.36 -0.85 -15.73
CA THR A 216 -14.12 -0.13 -14.47
C THR A 216 -13.17 -0.98 -13.63
N ALA A 217 -11.97 -0.47 -13.40
CA ALA A 217 -10.90 -1.19 -12.69
C ALA A 217 -10.32 -0.30 -11.58
N SER A 218 -9.89 -0.93 -10.48
CA SER A 218 -9.21 -0.28 -9.35
C SER A 218 -7.71 0.01 -9.61
N GLY A 219 -7.24 -0.16 -10.83
CA GLY A 219 -5.85 -0.04 -11.25
C GLY A 219 -5.68 -0.49 -12.70
N ASP A 220 -4.43 -0.57 -13.16
CA ASP A 220 -4.10 -1.06 -14.50
C ASP A 220 -4.56 -2.51 -14.69
N TYR A 221 -4.98 -2.81 -15.92
CA TYR A 221 -5.48 -4.13 -16.30
C TYR A 221 -4.94 -4.54 -17.66
N SER A 222 -4.80 -5.85 -17.85
CA SER A 222 -4.32 -6.45 -19.08
C SER A 222 -5.29 -7.52 -19.61
N VAL A 223 -5.20 -7.78 -20.91
CA VAL A 223 -5.91 -8.89 -21.56
C VAL A 223 -5.17 -10.18 -21.22
N VAL A 224 -5.78 -11.02 -20.39
CA VAL A 224 -5.21 -12.31 -19.96
C VAL A 224 -5.37 -13.37 -21.04
N SER A 225 -6.54 -13.42 -21.67
CA SER A 225 -6.81 -14.35 -22.77
C SER A 225 -7.94 -13.86 -23.65
N ILE A 226 -7.84 -14.10 -24.96
CA ILE A 226 -8.87 -13.79 -25.94
C ILE A 226 -9.09 -14.99 -26.88
N PRO A 227 -10.33 -15.33 -27.25
CA PRO A 227 -10.60 -16.41 -28.19
C PRO A 227 -10.09 -16.10 -29.60
N ALA A 228 -9.74 -17.13 -30.36
CA ALA A 228 -9.31 -16.97 -31.75
C ALA A 228 -10.42 -16.32 -32.60
N GLY A 229 -10.03 -15.40 -33.49
CA GLY A 229 -10.97 -14.65 -34.34
C GLY A 229 -11.41 -13.30 -33.76
N PHE A 230 -11.05 -13.01 -32.51
CA PHE A 230 -11.29 -11.73 -31.85
C PHE A 230 -9.98 -11.02 -31.52
N THR A 231 -10.01 -9.69 -31.55
CA THR A 231 -8.93 -8.82 -31.05
C THR A 231 -9.52 -7.82 -30.07
N ALA A 232 -8.75 -7.42 -29.05
CA ALA A 232 -9.17 -6.40 -28.10
C ALA A 232 -8.05 -5.37 -27.92
N VAL A 233 -8.42 -4.09 -27.94
CA VAL A 233 -7.51 -2.97 -27.73
C VAL A 233 -8.08 -2.10 -26.61
N GLY A 234 -7.29 -1.92 -25.55
CA GLY A 234 -7.64 -1.04 -24.44
C GLY A 234 -7.18 0.39 -24.69
N THR A 235 -8.06 1.34 -24.40
CA THR A 235 -7.77 2.76 -24.20
C THR A 235 -8.26 3.15 -22.81
N ASP A 236 -7.74 4.24 -22.20
CA ASP A 236 -8.07 4.63 -20.82
C ASP A 236 -9.59 4.56 -20.53
N GLY A 237 -10.01 3.53 -19.77
CA GLY A 237 -11.39 3.30 -19.35
C GLY A 237 -12.34 2.61 -20.36
N SER A 238 -11.89 2.30 -21.58
CA SER A 238 -12.69 1.60 -22.60
C SER A 238 -11.91 0.51 -23.33
N LEU A 239 -12.58 -0.59 -23.65
CA LEU A 239 -12.03 -1.68 -24.41
C LEU A 239 -12.80 -1.84 -25.72
N THR A 240 -12.12 -1.71 -26.86
CA THR A 240 -12.71 -2.02 -28.16
C THR A 240 -12.41 -3.48 -28.52
N VAL A 241 -13.45 -4.28 -28.68
CA VAL A 241 -13.37 -5.68 -29.14
C VAL A 241 -13.81 -5.74 -30.59
N THR A 242 -12.98 -6.33 -31.44
CA THR A 242 -13.22 -6.49 -32.88
C THR A 242 -13.32 -7.96 -33.21
N ALA A 243 -14.39 -8.35 -33.90
CA ALA A 243 -14.52 -9.65 -34.54
C ALA A 243 -14.27 -9.50 -36.05
N GLY A 244 -13.39 -10.35 -36.61
CA GLY A 244 -13.19 -10.42 -38.06
C GLY A 244 -14.36 -11.10 -38.78
N VAL A 245 -14.31 -11.19 -40.11
CA VAL A 245 -15.33 -11.92 -40.89
C VAL A 245 -15.34 -13.41 -40.50
N ASN A 246 -16.51 -13.94 -40.13
CA ASN A 246 -16.69 -15.36 -39.85
C ASN A 246 -16.99 -16.14 -41.14
N SER A 247 -15.95 -16.65 -41.79
CA SER A 247 -16.09 -17.49 -43.00
C SER A 247 -16.31 -18.98 -42.73
N SER A 248 -16.48 -19.39 -41.46
CA SER A 248 -16.56 -20.81 -41.10
C SER A 248 -17.93 -21.45 -41.37
N GLY A 249 -18.97 -20.64 -41.58
CA GLY A 249 -20.36 -21.11 -41.71
C GLY A 249 -20.96 -21.70 -40.43
N LYS A 250 -20.29 -21.54 -39.27
CA LYS A 250 -20.77 -21.97 -37.95
C LYS A 250 -20.69 -20.81 -36.97
N ALA A 251 -21.57 -20.80 -35.96
CA ALA A 251 -21.48 -19.81 -34.89
C ALA A 251 -20.19 -20.03 -34.09
N VAL A 252 -19.54 -18.94 -33.72
CA VAL A 252 -18.30 -18.94 -32.94
C VAL A 252 -18.59 -18.30 -31.58
N SER A 253 -18.08 -18.89 -30.51
CA SER A 253 -18.19 -18.32 -29.17
C SER A 253 -16.91 -18.51 -28.38
N GLY A 254 -16.74 -17.68 -27.35
CA GLY A 254 -15.64 -17.79 -26.42
C GLY A 254 -15.71 -16.74 -25.33
N THR A 255 -14.71 -16.74 -24.45
CA THR A 255 -14.61 -15.82 -23.32
C THR A 255 -13.34 -15.00 -23.43
N LEU A 256 -13.51 -13.67 -23.42
CA LEU A 256 -12.42 -12.73 -23.21
C LEU A 256 -12.24 -12.53 -21.71
N VAL A 257 -11.00 -12.63 -21.23
CA VAL A 257 -10.67 -12.48 -19.81
C VAL A 257 -9.72 -11.30 -19.64
N LEU A 258 -10.12 -10.36 -18.80
CA LEU A 258 -9.26 -9.26 -18.34
C LEU A 258 -8.85 -9.54 -16.89
N GLY A 259 -7.65 -9.13 -16.50
CA GLY A 259 -7.13 -9.26 -15.13
C GLY A 259 -6.47 -7.96 -14.69
N LEU A 260 -6.58 -7.65 -13.38
CA LEU A 260 -5.81 -6.55 -12.80
C LEU A 260 -4.33 -6.93 -12.74
N ASP A 261 -3.45 -6.00 -13.10
CA ASP A 261 -2.01 -6.27 -13.11
C ASP A 261 -1.45 -6.42 -11.68
N ALA A 262 -1.95 -5.60 -10.75
CA ALA A 262 -1.59 -5.64 -9.34
C ALA A 262 -2.23 -6.82 -8.56
N ASP A 263 -3.31 -7.42 -9.09
CA ASP A 263 -3.96 -8.59 -8.49
C ASP A 263 -4.50 -9.54 -9.58
N PRO A 264 -3.64 -10.41 -10.14
CA PRO A 264 -4.02 -11.29 -11.24
C PRO A 264 -5.11 -12.32 -10.91
N GLU A 265 -5.46 -12.50 -9.63
CA GLU A 265 -6.60 -13.32 -9.22
C GLU A 265 -7.94 -12.62 -9.47
N LYS A 266 -7.95 -11.28 -9.53
CA LYS A 266 -9.13 -10.47 -9.86
C LYS A 266 -9.30 -10.37 -11.37
N LYS A 267 -10.34 -11.04 -11.85
CA LYS A 267 -10.65 -11.16 -13.28
C LYS A 267 -12.08 -10.75 -13.56
N VAL A 268 -12.30 -10.26 -14.78
CA VAL A 268 -13.63 -10.14 -15.37
C VAL A 268 -13.68 -10.92 -16.68
N GLU A 269 -14.79 -11.61 -16.87
CA GLU A 269 -15.06 -12.41 -18.07
C GLU A 269 -16.13 -11.71 -18.91
N ILE A 270 -15.87 -11.57 -20.20
CA ILE A 270 -16.81 -11.02 -21.18
C ILE A 270 -17.13 -12.13 -22.16
N ALA A 271 -18.40 -12.51 -22.24
CA ALA A 271 -18.86 -13.52 -23.17
C ALA A 271 -18.90 -12.94 -24.59
N LEU A 272 -18.27 -13.62 -25.55
CA LEU A 272 -18.26 -13.24 -26.96
C LEU A 272 -19.00 -14.29 -27.78
N SER A 273 -19.90 -13.86 -28.64
CA SER A 273 -20.57 -14.71 -29.63
C SER A 273 -20.58 -14.04 -31.00
N GLN A 274 -20.35 -14.80 -32.06
CA GLN A 274 -20.45 -14.34 -33.43
C GLN A 274 -21.36 -15.26 -34.25
N ALA A 275 -22.29 -14.66 -34.99
CA ALA A 275 -23.24 -15.39 -35.82
C ALA A 275 -22.55 -16.18 -36.95
N ALA A 276 -23.20 -17.26 -37.40
CA ALA A 276 -22.73 -18.08 -38.52
C ALA A 276 -22.95 -17.40 -39.89
N VAL A 277 -24.05 -16.65 -39.99
CA VAL A 277 -24.51 -15.88 -41.14
C VAL A 277 -25.21 -14.65 -40.58
N ASP A 278 -25.12 -13.51 -41.25
CA ASP A 278 -25.90 -12.34 -40.88
C ASP A 278 -27.38 -12.59 -41.18
N GLU A 279 -28.26 -12.22 -40.26
CA GLU A 279 -29.70 -12.20 -40.57
C GLU A 279 -29.92 -11.15 -41.67
N GLU A 280 -30.48 -11.55 -42.81
CA GLU A 280 -30.99 -10.60 -43.80
C GLU A 280 -32.04 -9.75 -43.10
N GLU A 281 -31.85 -8.42 -43.07
CA GLU A 281 -32.89 -7.49 -42.60
C GLU A 281 -34.16 -7.76 -43.42
N GLY A 282 -35.12 -8.44 -42.78
CA GLY A 282 -36.39 -8.79 -43.39
C GLY A 282 -37.10 -7.53 -43.84
N GLY A 283 -37.11 -7.30 -45.15
CA GLY A 283 -38.01 -6.34 -45.76
C GLY A 283 -39.43 -6.88 -45.74
N GLU A 284 -40.32 -6.17 -45.05
CA GLU A 284 -41.72 -5.94 -45.42
C GLU A 284 -42.19 -4.60 -44.84
#